data_AF-A0A1F5FWW6-F1
#
_entry.id   AF-A0A1F5FWW6-F1
#
_cell.length_a   1.000
_cell.length_b   1.000
_cell.length_c   1.000
_cell.angle_alpha   90.00
_cell.angle_beta   90.00
_cell.angle_gamma   90.00
#
_symmetry.space_group_name_H-M   'P 1'
#
loop_
_entity.id
_entity.type
_entity.pdbx_description
1 polymer ?
#
loop_
_entity_poly.entity_id
_entity_poly.type
_entity_poly.pdbx_seq_one_letter_code
_entity_poly.pdbx_strand_id
1 'polypeptide(L)'
;MPFPFVYRVPQSISDETLLDLRITLVQITSDLMKCNKEWVGPEFFRSTLKDPADLKEGCSTVLIKLETGLFDGRENDDPQVKEVLQALTDAVWEAFNGMYEVEASVAGWHPGWKCLREAK
;
A
#
# COMPACT_ATOMS: atom_id res chain seq x y z
N MET A 1 -3.29 -5.26 -15.33
CA MET A 1 -4.14 -4.47 -14.43
C MET A 1 -3.49 -4.47 -13.06
N PRO A 2 -3.28 -3.32 -12.42
CA PRO A 2 -2.70 -3.25 -11.09
C PRO A 2 -3.77 -3.28 -9.98
N PHE A 3 -3.54 -4.07 -8.95
CA PHE A 3 -4.41 -4.24 -7.80
C PHE A 3 -3.62 -3.98 -6.51
N PRO A 4 -3.70 -2.77 -5.93
CA PRO A 4 -3.14 -2.48 -4.62
C PRO A 4 -4.03 -3.08 -3.51
N PHE A 5 -3.57 -4.13 -2.85
CA PHE A 5 -4.25 -4.74 -1.72
C PHE A 5 -3.68 -4.22 -0.40
N VAL A 6 -4.49 -3.53 0.39
CA VAL A 6 -4.11 -3.04 1.72
C VAL A 6 -4.66 -4.02 2.76
N TYR A 7 -3.78 -4.82 3.31
CA TYR A 7 -4.08 -5.74 4.40
C TYR A 7 -3.89 -5.08 5.74
N ARG A 8 -4.45 -5.72 6.76
CA ARG A 8 -4.19 -5.34 8.14
C ARG A 8 -4.70 -3.93 8.44
N VAL A 9 -5.80 -3.52 7.80
CA VAL A 9 -6.43 -2.24 8.09
C VAL A 9 -7.06 -2.29 9.49
N PRO A 10 -6.67 -1.38 10.41
CA PRO A 10 -7.24 -1.32 11.76
C PRO A 10 -8.75 -1.08 11.74
N GLN A 11 -9.47 -1.57 12.75
CA GLN A 11 -10.92 -1.34 12.85
C GLN A 11 -11.28 0.12 13.10
N SER A 12 -10.37 0.89 13.71
CA SER A 12 -10.56 2.30 14.07
C SER A 12 -10.59 3.24 12.87
N ILE A 13 -10.03 2.86 11.72
CA ILE A 13 -10.07 3.67 10.50
C ILE A 13 -11.50 3.75 9.98
N SER A 14 -12.02 4.93 9.63
CA SER A 14 -13.40 5.05 9.14
C SER A 14 -13.53 4.60 7.67
N ASP A 15 -14.73 4.21 7.27
CA ASP A 15 -15.00 3.87 5.86
C ASP A 15 -14.86 5.08 4.93
N GLU A 16 -15.11 6.29 5.43
CA GLU A 16 -14.87 7.56 4.72
C GLU A 16 -13.39 7.74 4.39
N THR A 17 -12.50 7.55 5.38
CA THR A 17 -11.05 7.58 5.14
C THR A 17 -10.62 6.52 4.14
N LEU A 18 -11.21 5.32 4.17
CA LEU A 18 -10.90 4.28 3.19
C LEU A 18 -11.40 4.61 1.78
N LEU A 19 -12.52 5.31 1.65
CA LEU A 19 -13.03 5.75 0.36
C LEU A 19 -12.11 6.81 -0.27
N ASP A 20 -11.71 7.81 0.50
CA ASP A 20 -10.77 8.85 0.04
C ASP A 20 -9.40 8.26 -0.32
N LEU A 21 -8.94 7.32 0.51
CA LEU A 21 -7.71 6.58 0.24
C LEU A 21 -7.85 5.73 -1.04
N ARG A 22 -8.99 5.09 -1.29
CA ARG A 22 -9.24 4.33 -2.53
C ARG A 22 -9.03 5.21 -3.76
N ILE A 23 -9.61 6.42 -3.76
CA ILE A 23 -9.47 7.38 -4.87
C ILE A 23 -8.00 7.77 -5.06
N THR A 24 -7.30 8.06 -3.95
CA THR A 24 -5.88 8.42 -3.94
C THR A 24 -5.01 7.30 -4.53
N LEU A 25 -5.23 6.05 -4.11
CA LEU A 25 -4.47 4.90 -4.62
C LEU A 25 -4.74 4.65 -6.11
N VAL A 26 -5.99 4.83 -6.59
CA VAL A 26 -6.28 4.77 -8.04
C VAL A 26 -5.47 5.81 -8.79
N GLN A 27 -5.46 7.07 -8.32
CA GLN A 27 -4.76 8.16 -8.97
C GLN A 27 -3.26 7.87 -9.04
N ILE A 28 -2.62 7.61 -7.91
CA ILE A 28 -1.17 7.30 -7.80
C ILE A 28 -0.80 6.16 -8.75
N THR A 29 -1.52 5.04 -8.66
CA THR A 29 -1.19 3.84 -9.45
C THR A 29 -1.34 4.13 -10.94
N SER A 30 -2.42 4.80 -11.36
CA SER A 30 -2.66 5.13 -12.76
C SER A 30 -1.60 6.06 -13.34
N ASP A 31 -1.23 7.11 -12.59
CA ASP A 31 -0.31 8.14 -13.04
C ASP A 31 1.12 7.63 -13.10
N LEU A 32 1.56 6.90 -12.07
CA LEU A 32 2.93 6.41 -12.00
C LEU A 32 3.13 5.21 -12.93
N MET A 33 2.17 4.29 -13.02
CA MET A 33 2.27 3.11 -13.90
C MET A 33 1.81 3.36 -15.34
N LYS A 34 1.35 4.58 -15.66
CA LYS A 34 0.88 5.00 -17.00
C LYS A 34 -0.20 4.07 -17.55
N CYS A 35 -1.19 3.74 -16.72
CA CYS A 35 -2.31 2.86 -17.10
C CYS A 35 -3.67 3.54 -16.92
N ASN A 36 -4.72 2.97 -17.53
CA ASN A 36 -6.08 3.49 -17.37
C ASN A 36 -6.55 3.32 -15.91
N LYS A 37 -7.16 4.36 -15.33
CA LYS A 37 -7.75 4.34 -13.98
C LYS A 37 -8.78 3.22 -13.80
N GLU A 38 -9.55 2.91 -14.85
CA GLU A 38 -10.56 1.84 -14.83
C GLU A 38 -9.96 0.44 -14.64
N TRP A 39 -8.65 0.29 -14.82
CA TRP A 39 -7.93 -0.97 -14.61
C TRP A 39 -7.37 -1.11 -13.19
N VAL A 40 -7.45 -0.05 -12.37
CA VAL A 40 -6.90 -0.04 -11.02
C VAL A 40 -8.00 -0.39 -10.03
N GLY A 41 -7.79 -1.45 -9.25
CA GLY A 41 -8.76 -1.88 -8.23
C GLY A 41 -8.10 -2.03 -6.86
N PRO A 42 -8.02 -0.96 -6.05
CA PRO A 42 -7.55 -1.06 -4.67
C PRO A 42 -8.61 -1.70 -3.77
N GLU A 43 -8.18 -2.60 -2.90
CA GLU A 43 -9.06 -3.24 -1.90
C GLU A 43 -8.45 -3.22 -0.50
N PHE A 44 -9.32 -3.19 0.50
CA PHE A 44 -8.96 -3.01 1.91
C PHE A 44 -9.45 -4.18 2.75
N PHE A 45 -8.54 -4.85 3.44
CA PHE A 45 -8.86 -5.98 4.31
C PHE A 45 -8.68 -5.57 5.77
N ARG A 46 -9.81 -5.45 6.45
CA ARG A 46 -9.89 -5.16 7.88
C ARG A 46 -9.23 -6.29 8.69
N SER A 47 -8.59 -5.94 9.79
CA SER A 47 -7.94 -6.87 10.71
C SER A 47 -8.43 -6.68 12.14
N THR A 48 -8.11 -7.63 13.02
CA THR A 48 -8.26 -7.50 14.48
C THR A 48 -7.15 -6.67 15.13
N LEU A 49 -6.30 -6.03 14.31
CA LEU A 49 -5.33 -5.04 14.74
C LEU A 49 -5.98 -3.99 15.65
N LYS A 50 -5.43 -3.89 16.85
CA LYS A 50 -5.77 -2.86 17.82
C LYS A 50 -4.95 -1.61 17.53
N ASP A 51 -5.41 -0.48 18.08
CA ASP A 51 -4.66 0.77 17.98
C ASP A 51 -3.26 0.64 18.61
N PRO A 52 -2.26 1.39 18.12
CA PRO A 52 -0.86 1.17 18.46
C PRO A 52 -0.53 1.31 19.94
N ALA A 53 -1.32 2.08 20.70
CA ALA A 53 -1.18 2.22 22.14
C ALA A 53 -1.29 0.87 22.88
N ASP A 54 -1.93 -0.14 22.28
CA ASP A 54 -2.14 -1.48 22.83
C ASP A 54 -1.24 -2.55 22.17
N LEU A 55 -0.36 -2.17 21.23
CA LEU A 55 0.44 -3.12 20.45
C LEU A 55 1.83 -3.33 21.07
N LYS A 56 2.22 -4.60 21.20
CA LYS A 56 3.61 -5.00 21.43
C LYS A 56 4.40 -4.85 20.13
N GLU A 57 5.72 -4.68 20.24
CA GLU A 57 6.66 -4.59 19.11
C GLU A 57 6.37 -5.65 18.02
N GLY A 58 6.39 -5.23 16.75
CA GLY A 58 6.19 -6.10 15.58
C GLY A 58 4.73 -6.38 15.19
N CYS A 59 3.75 -5.89 15.94
CA CYS A 59 2.33 -6.12 15.67
C CYS A 59 1.60 -4.95 14.99
N SER A 60 2.29 -3.88 14.55
CA SER A 60 1.67 -2.63 14.04
C SER A 60 1.76 -2.40 12.53
N THR A 61 2.33 -3.34 11.76
CA THR A 61 2.56 -3.13 10.32
C THR A 61 1.30 -3.37 9.47
N VAL A 62 0.89 -2.35 8.73
CA VAL A 62 -0.06 -2.42 7.61
C VAL A 62 0.69 -2.87 6.36
N LEU A 63 0.14 -3.82 5.61
CA LEU A 63 0.83 -4.41 4.46
C LEU A 63 0.11 -4.04 3.17
N ILE A 64 0.86 -3.59 2.17
CA ILE A 64 0.38 -3.35 0.81
C ILE A 64 1.00 -4.41 -0.11
N LYS A 65 0.17 -5.16 -0.82
CA LYS A 65 0.59 -6.02 -1.92
C LYS A 65 0.08 -5.45 -3.23
N LEU A 66 0.99 -5.01 -4.08
CA LEU A 66 0.67 -4.61 -5.44
C LEU A 66 0.74 -5.84 -6.33
N GLU A 67 -0.42 -6.31 -6.79
CA GLU A 67 -0.50 -7.35 -7.81
C GLU A 67 -0.61 -6.72 -9.19
N THR A 68 0.34 -6.99 -10.06
CA THR A 68 0.33 -6.45 -11.43
C THR A 68 1.22 -7.26 -12.36
N GLY A 69 0.78 -7.42 -13.61
CA GLY A 69 1.62 -7.90 -14.71
C GLY A 69 2.36 -6.78 -15.45
N LEU A 70 2.11 -5.50 -15.13
CA LEU A 70 2.73 -4.36 -15.82
C LEU A 70 4.23 -4.19 -15.52
N PHE A 71 4.73 -4.94 -14.55
CA PHE A 71 6.14 -4.98 -14.18
C PHE A 71 6.88 -6.21 -14.70
N ASP A 72 6.23 -7.05 -15.50
CA ASP A 72 6.88 -8.22 -16.11
C ASP A 72 8.08 -7.79 -16.99
N GLY A 73 9.17 -8.55 -16.88
CA GLY A 73 10.42 -8.29 -17.60
C GLY A 73 11.28 -7.13 -17.09
N ARG A 74 10.93 -6.49 -15.96
CA ARG A 74 11.72 -5.40 -15.36
C ARG A 74 12.81 -5.90 -14.41
N GLU A 75 13.82 -5.07 -14.19
CA GLU A 75 14.95 -5.37 -13.30
C GLU A 75 14.61 -5.14 -11.82
N ASN A 76 15.32 -5.84 -10.92
CA ASN A 76 15.08 -5.82 -9.47
C ASN A 76 15.19 -4.44 -8.81
N ASP A 77 15.84 -3.48 -9.45
CA ASP A 77 16.09 -2.15 -8.94
C ASP A 77 15.38 -1.05 -9.74
N ASP A 78 14.42 -1.42 -10.60
CA ASP A 78 13.64 -0.51 -11.43
C ASP A 78 13.12 0.70 -10.61
N PRO A 79 13.49 1.93 -11.01
CA PRO A 79 13.18 3.13 -10.25
C PRO A 79 11.67 3.44 -10.24
N GLN A 80 10.94 3.10 -11.29
CA GLN A 80 9.49 3.30 -11.35
C GLN A 80 8.78 2.38 -10.36
N VAL A 81 9.25 1.13 -10.20
CA VAL A 81 8.70 0.21 -9.19
C VAL A 81 8.90 0.77 -7.78
N LYS A 82 10.10 1.28 -7.47
CA LYS A 82 10.40 1.89 -6.17
C LYS A 82 9.54 3.13 -5.92
N GLU A 83 9.41 4.01 -6.91
CA GLU A 83 8.58 5.22 -6.83
C GLU A 83 7.11 4.88 -6.55
N VAL A 84 6.56 3.88 -7.25
CA VAL A 84 5.19 3.40 -7.02
C VAL A 84 5.03 2.86 -5.60
N LEU A 85 5.91 1.97 -5.16
CA LEU A 85 5.81 1.40 -3.82
C LEU A 85 5.95 2.47 -2.72
N GLN A 86 6.83 3.45 -2.90
CA GLN A 86 6.96 4.58 -1.98
C GLN A 86 5.67 5.39 -1.92
N ALA A 87 5.13 5.81 -3.06
CA ALA A 87 3.91 6.62 -3.10
C ALA A 87 2.70 5.89 -2.49
N LEU A 88 2.55 4.59 -2.72
CA LEU A 88 1.50 3.78 -2.09
C LEU A 88 1.68 3.72 -0.57
N THR A 89 2.92 3.50 -0.11
CA THR A 89 3.24 3.44 1.32
C THR A 89 2.92 4.77 2.00
N ASP A 90 3.33 5.87 1.39
CA ASP A 90 3.14 7.23 1.89
C ASP A 90 1.66 7.58 2.01
N ALA A 91 0.88 7.30 0.97
CA ALA A 91 -0.56 7.59 0.97
C ALA A 91 -1.31 6.85 2.08
N VAL A 92 -1.02 5.56 2.28
CA VAL A 92 -1.65 4.78 3.37
C VAL A 92 -1.20 5.28 4.74
N TRP A 93 0.10 5.54 4.89
CA TRP A 93 0.65 6.06 6.14
C TRP A 93 0.02 7.41 6.52
N GLU A 94 -0.10 8.33 5.56
CA GLU A 94 -0.71 9.65 5.76
C GLU A 94 -2.19 9.54 6.11
N ALA A 95 -2.95 8.71 5.37
CA ALA A 95 -4.36 8.47 5.66
C ALA A 95 -4.59 7.89 7.07
N PHE A 96 -3.63 7.14 7.60
CA PHE A 96 -3.67 6.57 8.95
C PHE A 96 -2.91 7.43 9.97
N ASN A 97 -2.63 8.70 9.63
CA ASN A 97 -1.96 9.69 10.47
C ASN A 97 -0.54 9.33 10.93
N GLY A 98 0.10 8.35 10.27
CA GLY A 98 1.41 7.82 10.63
C GLY A 98 1.43 6.98 11.90
N MET A 99 0.26 6.56 12.39
CA MET A 99 0.14 5.74 13.60
C MET A 99 0.70 4.32 13.44
N TYR A 100 0.80 3.84 12.19
CA TYR A 100 1.18 2.48 11.87
C TYR A 100 2.40 2.48 10.96
N GLU A 101 3.24 1.46 11.11
CA GLU A 101 4.23 1.13 10.09
C GLU A 101 3.49 0.64 8.84
N VAL A 102 3.97 1.01 7.66
CA VAL A 102 3.40 0.58 6.39
C VAL A 102 4.50 -0.03 5.53
N GLU A 103 4.28 -1.25 5.04
CA GLU A 103 5.19 -1.91 4.10
C GLU A 103 4.46 -2.23 2.79
N ALA A 104 4.99 -1.77 1.67
CA ALA A 104 4.52 -2.13 0.33
C ALA A 104 5.48 -3.08 -0.37
N SER A 105 4.94 -4.01 -1.17
CA SER A 105 5.73 -4.88 -2.05
C SER A 105 4.92 -5.34 -3.26
N VAL A 106 5.59 -5.79 -4.32
CA VAL A 106 4.93 -6.42 -5.48
C VAL A 106 4.73 -7.91 -5.22
N ALA A 107 3.51 -8.42 -5.36
CA ALA A 107 3.19 -9.79 -4.90
C ALA A 107 3.71 -10.87 -5.85
N GLY A 108 4.53 -11.80 -5.34
CA GLY A 108 5.08 -12.90 -6.15
C GLY A 108 6.31 -12.52 -6.98
N TRP A 109 6.83 -11.31 -6.82
CA TRP A 109 8.00 -10.80 -7.52
C TRP A 109 9.14 -10.48 -6.54
N HIS A 110 10.32 -10.22 -7.12
CA HIS A 110 11.63 -10.05 -6.50
C HIS A 110 11.64 -9.50 -5.05
N PRO A 111 12.42 -10.11 -4.12
CA PRO A 111 12.44 -9.72 -2.70
C PRO A 111 12.94 -8.29 -2.43
N GLY A 112 13.56 -7.64 -3.43
CA GLY A 112 14.00 -6.24 -3.35
C GLY A 112 12.91 -5.21 -3.70
N TRP A 113 11.80 -5.62 -4.31
CA TRP A 113 10.68 -4.74 -4.62
C TRP A 113 9.78 -4.55 -3.41
N LYS A 114 10.30 -3.77 -2.47
CA LYS A 114 9.62 -3.39 -1.24
C LYS A 114 9.96 -1.97 -0.80
N CYS A 115 9.05 -1.38 -0.06
CA CYS A 115 9.20 -0.07 0.58
C CYS A 115 8.63 -0.16 1.99
N LEU A 116 9.34 0.40 2.97
CA LEU A 116 8.92 0.46 4.37
C LEU A 116 8.86 1.93 4.80
N ARG A 117 7.79 2.29 5.50
CA ARG A 117 7.67 3.57 6.21
C ARG A 117 7.31 3.32 7.66
N GLU A 118 8.18 3.74 8.57
CA GLU A 118 8.03 3.56 10.01
C GLU A 118 6.93 4.47 10.59
N ALA A 119 6.31 4.03 11.68
CA ALA A 119 5.35 4.85 12.43
C ALA A 119 6.02 6.10 13.04
N LYS A 120 5.23 7.14 13.33
CA LYS A 120 5.69 8.36 14.01
C LYS A 120 5.90 8.17 15.51
#